data_AF-A0A6I3U8D0-F1
#
_entry.id   AF-A0A6I3U8D0-F1
#
_cell.length_a   1.000
_cell.length_b   1.000
_cell.length_c   1.000
_cell.angle_alpha   90.00
_cell.angle_beta   90.00
_cell.angle_gamma   90.00
#
_symmetry.space_group_name_H-M   'P 1'
#
loop_
_entity.id
_entity.type
_entity.pdbx_description
1 polymer ?
#
loop_
_entity_poly.entity_id
_entity_poly.type
_entity_poly.pdbx_seq_one_letter_code
_entity_poly.pdbx_strand_id
1 'polypeptide(L)'
;ARIVCDGEWGVAEGLIYENVTVKDFNKDELLQDSANKLCIGLDFGFTHDPTALCCSLINDTTKEIYVFDEAYKVGLITKEVAKMIKDKGYHRSQIIADSAESRLIEELRSEHGISRIKESRKGKDSILAGVSHLQGYA
;
A
#
# COMPACT_ATOMS: atom_id res chain seq x y z
N ALA A 1 -16.81 -9.73 9.70
CA ALA A 1 -16.31 -8.44 10.24
C ALA A 1 -17.37 -7.35 10.03
N ARG A 2 -17.49 -6.37 10.93
CA ARG A 2 -18.33 -5.18 10.72
C ARG A 2 -17.49 -4.18 9.91
N ILE A 3 -17.93 -3.85 8.70
CA ILE A 3 -17.27 -2.87 7.84
C ILE A 3 -18.18 -1.64 7.82
N VAL A 4 -17.62 -0.48 8.16
CA VAL A 4 -18.31 0.81 8.02
C VAL A 4 -17.86 1.41 6.70
N CYS A 5 -18.69 1.27 5.65
CA CYS A 5 -18.59 2.08 4.45
C CYS A 5 -19.76 3.08 4.49
N ASP A 6 -19.45 4.38 4.56
CA ASP A 6 -20.38 5.50 4.35
C ASP A 6 -21.77 5.45 5.04
N GLY A 7 -21.84 4.81 6.21
CA GLY A 7 -23.06 4.81 7.05
C GLY A 7 -24.11 3.75 6.73
N GLU A 8 -23.82 2.79 5.84
CA GLU A 8 -24.71 1.63 5.62
C GLU A 8 -24.21 0.37 6.34
N TRP A 9 -25.13 -0.29 7.06
CA TRP A 9 -24.88 -1.51 7.81
C TRP A 9 -24.97 -2.74 6.88
N GLY A 10 -23.83 -3.16 6.33
CA GLY A 10 -23.71 -4.44 5.62
C GLY A 10 -23.01 -5.49 6.49
N VAL A 11 -23.61 -6.68 6.65
CA VAL A 11 -22.87 -7.88 7.06
C VAL A 11 -22.22 -8.42 5.79
N ALA A 12 -20.91 -8.24 5.63
CA ALA A 12 -20.17 -8.83 4.52
C ALA A 12 -19.98 -10.34 4.81
N GLU A 13 -20.84 -11.19 4.23
CA GLU A 13 -20.56 -12.62 4.09
C GLU A 13 -19.53 -12.83 2.97
N GLY A 14 -18.57 -13.75 3.18
CA GLY A 14 -17.52 -14.07 2.18
C GLY A 14 -16.23 -13.25 2.27
N LEU A 15 -15.88 -12.72 3.45
CA LEU A 15 -14.63 -11.99 3.64
C LEU A 15 -13.41 -12.90 3.45
N ILE A 16 -12.48 -12.45 2.61
CA ILE A 16 -11.20 -13.14 2.40
C ILE A 16 -10.28 -12.99 3.63
N TYR A 17 -10.39 -11.86 4.33
CA TYR A 17 -9.64 -11.55 5.55
C TYR A 17 -10.61 -11.30 6.72
N GLU A 18 -10.55 -12.17 7.71
CA GLU A 18 -11.33 -12.04 8.96
C GLU A 18 -10.49 -11.52 10.13
N ASN A 19 -9.17 -11.51 9.95
CA ASN A 19 -8.10 -11.11 10.86
C ASN A 19 -7.77 -9.60 10.78
N VAL A 20 -8.77 -8.74 10.54
CA VAL A 20 -8.55 -7.29 10.45
C VAL A 20 -9.11 -6.62 11.69
N THR A 21 -8.24 -5.91 12.42
CA THR A 21 -8.63 -5.14 13.61
C THR A 21 -8.29 -3.67 13.42
N VAL A 22 -9.28 -2.81 13.63
CA VAL A 22 -9.08 -1.35 13.71
C VAL A 22 -8.80 -0.98 15.15
N LYS A 23 -7.58 -0.51 15.43
CA LYS A 23 -7.14 -0.05 16.75
C LYS A 23 -6.22 1.15 16.59
N ASP A 24 -6.19 2.01 17.59
CA ASP A 24 -5.17 3.05 17.67
C ASP A 24 -3.82 2.41 18.03
N PHE A 25 -2.75 2.84 17.37
CA PHE A 25 -1.40 2.42 17.66
C PHE A 25 -0.41 3.53 17.32
N ASN A 26 0.77 3.49 17.94
CA ASN A 26 1.82 4.47 17.71
C ASN A 26 2.86 3.91 16.71
N LYS A 27 2.90 4.47 15.50
CA LYS A 27 3.88 4.06 14.47
C LYS A 27 5.33 4.29 14.91
N ASP A 28 5.59 5.32 15.71
CA ASP A 28 6.96 5.68 16.10
C ASP A 28 7.52 4.68 17.11
N GLU A 29 6.65 4.09 17.95
CA GLU A 29 7.01 2.96 18.83
C GLU A 29 7.25 1.68 18.05
N LEU A 30 6.39 1.37 17.07
CA LEU A 30 6.58 0.20 16.20
C LEU A 30 7.90 0.29 15.42
N LEU A 31 8.28 1.47 14.96
CA LEU A 31 9.55 1.70 14.26
C LEU A 31 10.80 1.49 15.14
N GLN A 32 10.66 1.44 16.47
CA GLN A 32 11.78 1.10 17.36
C GLN A 32 12.15 -0.39 17.28
N ASP A 33 11.18 -1.25 16.95
CA ASP A 33 11.45 -2.66 16.70
C ASP A 33 11.96 -2.85 15.26
N SER A 34 13.23 -3.25 15.16
CA SER A 34 13.91 -3.54 13.90
C SER A 34 13.26 -4.66 13.07
N ALA A 35 12.38 -5.48 13.65
CA ALA A 35 11.62 -6.48 12.92
C ALA A 35 10.49 -5.86 12.08
N ASN A 36 10.04 -4.64 12.41
CA ASN A 36 9.03 -3.91 11.64
C ASN A 36 9.65 -3.28 10.39
N LYS A 37 9.27 -3.78 9.22
CA LYS A 37 9.75 -3.30 7.93
C LYS A 37 8.73 -2.38 7.29
N LEU A 38 9.17 -1.20 6.87
CA LEU A 38 8.36 -0.28 6.08
C LEU A 38 8.10 -0.84 4.68
N CYS A 39 6.83 -1.00 4.36
CA CYS A 39 6.34 -1.43 3.05
C CYS A 39 5.41 -0.34 2.50
N ILE A 40 5.73 0.14 1.29
CA ILE A 40 4.91 1.14 0.61
C ILE A 40 4.49 0.57 -0.74
N GLY A 41 3.18 0.46 -0.92
CA GLY A 41 2.55 0.07 -2.18
C GLY A 41 2.02 1.29 -2.92
N LEU A 42 2.15 1.29 -4.24
CA LEU A 42 1.56 2.29 -5.13
C LEU A 42 0.78 1.57 -6.24
N ASP A 43 -0.50 1.87 -6.34
CA ASP A 43 -1.36 1.41 -7.43
C ASP A 43 -1.75 2.60 -8.30
N PHE A 44 -1.58 2.45 -9.61
CA PHE A 44 -1.83 3.53 -10.56
C PHE A 44 -3.28 3.47 -11.04
N GLY A 45 -4.01 4.55 -10.80
CA GLY A 45 -5.37 4.76 -11.31
C GLY A 45 -5.49 6.12 -11.98
N PHE A 46 -6.25 6.19 -13.08
CA PHE A 46 -6.37 7.40 -13.89
C PHE A 46 -7.80 7.97 -13.92
N THR A 47 -8.67 7.49 -14.80
CA THR A 47 -9.94 8.16 -15.14
C THR A 47 -11.06 7.88 -14.13
N HIS A 48 -11.19 6.63 -13.69
CA HIS A 48 -12.25 6.21 -12.75
C HIS A 48 -11.65 5.58 -11.50
N ASP A 49 -10.51 4.90 -11.66
CA ASP A 49 -9.76 4.32 -10.55
C ASP A 49 -8.83 5.36 -9.92
N PRO A 50 -8.81 5.51 -8.59
CA PRO A 50 -7.87 6.41 -7.92
C PRO A 50 -6.46 5.84 -7.96
N THR A 51 -5.45 6.71 -8.08
CA THR A 51 -4.09 6.35 -7.68
C THR A 51 -4.08 6.18 -6.16
N ALA A 52 -3.65 5.01 -5.70
CA ALA A 52 -3.65 4.63 -4.29
C ALA A 52 -2.23 4.40 -3.78
N LEU A 53 -1.84 5.08 -2.72
CA LEU A 53 -0.63 4.84 -1.95
C LEU A 53 -1.02 4.24 -0.61
N CYS A 54 -0.44 3.09 -0.27
CA CYS A 54 -0.64 2.44 1.03
C CYS A 54 0.71 2.29 1.73
N CYS A 55 0.77 2.67 3.00
CA CYS A 55 1.96 2.57 3.83
C CYS A 55 1.69 1.67 5.03
N SER A 56 2.51 0.64 5.17
CA SER A 56 2.39 -0.35 6.22
C SER A 56 3.73 -0.70 6.85
N LEU A 57 3.68 -1.21 8.09
CA LEU A 57 4.77 -1.90 8.74
C LEU A 57 4.43 -3.39 8.77
N ILE A 58 5.35 -4.21 8.28
CA ILE A 58 5.20 -5.68 8.29
C ILE A 58 6.20 -6.26 9.28
N ASN A 59 5.69 -7.09 10.19
CA ASN A 59 6.50 -7.87 11.11
C ASN A 59 6.37 -9.35 10.76
N ASP A 60 7.40 -9.92 10.14
CA ASP A 60 7.39 -11.35 9.77
C ASP A 60 7.44 -12.28 10.99
N THR A 61 7.87 -11.78 12.15
CA THR A 61 8.05 -12.53 13.40
C THR A 61 6.76 -12.61 14.20
N THR A 62 6.10 -11.47 14.44
CA THR A 62 4.77 -11.45 15.09
C THR A 62 3.64 -11.80 14.13
N LYS A 63 3.93 -11.82 12.83
CA LYS A 63 2.95 -12.03 11.75
C LYS A 63 1.87 -10.96 11.76
N GLU A 64 2.27 -9.71 11.98
CA GLU A 64 1.34 -8.57 11.99
C GLU A 64 1.63 -7.59 10.84
N ILE A 65 0.58 -6.96 10.33
CA ILE A 65 0.65 -5.89 9.34
C ILE A 65 -0.09 -4.67 9.88
N TYR A 66 0.64 -3.57 10.06
CA TYR A 66 0.10 -2.31 10.55
C TYR A 66 -0.01 -1.32 9.40
N VAL A 67 -1.21 -1.03 8.93
CA VAL A 67 -1.47 0.02 7.93
C VAL A 67 -1.68 1.34 8.65
N PHE A 68 -0.82 2.33 8.41
CA PHE A 68 -0.78 3.57 9.21
C PHE A 68 -0.96 4.85 8.40
N ASP A 69 -0.83 4.78 7.07
CA ASP A 69 -1.03 5.94 6.20
C ASP A 69 -1.50 5.48 4.82
N GLU A 70 -2.36 6.29 4.22
CA GLU A 70 -2.88 6.08 2.88
C GLU A 70 -3.05 7.41 2.14
N ALA A 71 -3.11 7.32 0.81
CA ALA A 71 -3.55 8.41 -0.06
C ALA A 71 -4.31 7.82 -1.24
N TYR A 72 -5.48 8.38 -1.55
CA TYR A 72 -6.25 8.02 -2.74
C TYR A 72 -6.65 9.29 -3.47
N LYS A 73 -6.35 9.37 -4.77
CA LYS A 73 -6.77 10.51 -5.60
C LYS A 73 -6.91 10.12 -7.06
N VAL A 74 -8.02 10.56 -7.67
CA VAL A 74 -8.34 10.32 -9.09
C VAL A 74 -7.72 11.40 -9.99
N GLY A 75 -7.52 11.06 -11.26
CA GLY A 75 -7.10 12.00 -12.30
C GLY A 75 -5.71 12.58 -12.11
N LEU A 76 -4.85 11.91 -11.34
CA LEU A 76 -3.49 12.39 -11.11
C LEU A 76 -2.61 12.15 -12.34
N ILE A 77 -1.92 13.21 -12.76
CA ILE A 77 -0.78 13.08 -13.68
C ILE A 77 0.50 12.70 -12.91
N THR A 78 1.51 12.17 -13.59
CA THR A 78 2.77 11.68 -12.99
C THR A 78 3.41 12.67 -12.02
N LYS A 79 3.45 13.96 -12.40
CA LYS A 79 3.98 15.04 -11.57
C LYS A 79 3.24 15.20 -10.25
N GLU A 80 1.93 15.02 -10.26
CA GLU A 80 1.10 15.12 -9.06
C GLU A 80 1.26 13.90 -8.16
N VAL A 81 1.39 12.70 -8.74
CA VAL A 81 1.74 11.48 -8.00
C VAL A 81 3.09 11.66 -7.29
N ALA A 82 4.10 12.18 -7.99
CA ALA A 82 5.39 12.48 -7.38
C ALA A 82 5.29 13.51 -6.25
N LYS A 83 4.49 14.57 -6.44
CA LYS A 83 4.25 15.59 -5.42
C LYS A 83 3.59 14.96 -4.18
N MET A 84 2.54 14.16 -4.38
CA MET A 84 1.86 13.45 -3.29
C MET A 84 2.82 12.58 -2.48
N ILE A 85 3.70 11.82 -3.14
CA ILE A 85 4.72 10.99 -2.47
C ILE A 85 5.72 11.85 -1.69
N LYS A 86 6.14 12.99 -2.24
CA LYS A 86 7.07 13.92 -1.59
C LYS A 86 6.46 14.64 -0.39
N ASP A 87 5.23 15.13 -0.54
CA ASP A 87 4.49 15.85 0.50
C ASP A 87 4.25 14.94 1.71
N LYS A 88 4.02 13.63 1.49
CA LYS A 88 3.95 12.61 2.54
C LYS A 88 5.31 12.17 3.11
N GLY A 89 6.43 12.57 2.50
CA GLY A 89 7.78 12.27 2.98
C GLY A 89 8.36 10.93 2.51
N TYR A 90 7.66 10.16 1.67
CA TYR A 90 8.08 8.80 1.27
C TYR A 90 9.03 8.73 0.07
N HIS A 91 9.41 9.87 -0.50
CA HIS A 91 10.29 9.95 -1.68
C HIS A 91 11.66 9.25 -1.52
N ARG A 92 12.13 9.00 -0.29
CA ARG A 92 13.36 8.26 0.02
C ARG A 92 13.13 6.82 0.47
N SER A 93 11.88 6.39 0.57
CA SER A 93 11.51 5.03 0.95
C SER A 93 11.45 4.14 -0.29
N GLN A 94 11.57 2.82 -0.10
CA GLN A 94 11.32 1.90 -1.20
C GLN A 94 9.81 1.84 -1.44
N ILE A 95 9.39 2.06 -2.70
CA ILE A 95 7.99 2.05 -3.11
C ILE A 95 7.84 0.95 -4.16
N ILE A 96 6.91 0.03 -3.94
CA ILE A 96 6.57 -1.01 -4.91
C ILE A 96 5.33 -0.58 -5.66
N ALA A 97 5.47 -0.32 -6.96
CA ALA A 97 4.42 0.20 -7.81
C ALA A 97 3.91 -0.86 -8.80
N ASP A 98 2.66 -0.73 -9.27
CA ASP A 98 2.13 -1.66 -10.26
C ASP A 98 2.96 -1.65 -11.55
N SER A 99 3.40 -2.83 -11.98
CA SER A 99 4.19 -3.05 -13.20
C SER A 99 3.40 -2.86 -14.49
N ALA A 100 2.06 -2.72 -14.41
CA ALA A 100 1.23 -2.44 -15.58
C ALA A 100 1.62 -1.12 -16.27
N GLU A 101 2.13 -0.16 -15.50
CA GLU A 101 2.46 1.20 -15.95
C GLU A 101 3.97 1.50 -15.81
N SER A 102 4.82 0.64 -16.39
CA SER A 102 6.30 0.75 -16.34
C SER A 102 6.83 2.11 -16.81
N ARG A 103 6.15 2.75 -17.77
CA ARG A 103 6.49 4.09 -18.25
C ARG A 103 6.36 5.15 -17.15
N LEU A 104 5.27 5.14 -16.39
CA LEU A 104 5.05 6.06 -15.28
C LEU A 104 6.09 5.86 -14.17
N ILE A 105 6.46 4.60 -13.90
CA ILE A 105 7.52 4.27 -12.93
C ILE A 105 8.87 4.87 -13.37
N GLU A 106 9.22 4.75 -14.64
CA GLU A 106 10.44 5.33 -15.19
C GLU A 106 10.45 6.86 -15.06
N GLU A 107 9.35 7.50 -15.41
CA GLU A 107 9.19 8.96 -15.33
C GLU A 107 9.26 9.46 -13.87
N LEU A 108 8.61 8.76 -12.93
CA LEU A 108 8.71 9.04 -11.49
C LEU A 108 10.16 8.94 -10.99
N ARG A 109 10.90 7.93 -11.48
CA ARG A 109 12.28 7.68 -11.09
C ARG A 109 13.24 8.72 -11.68
N SER A 110 13.14 8.96 -12.98
CA SER A 110 14.10 9.77 -13.76
C SER A 110 13.81 11.26 -13.68
N GLU A 111 12.56 11.68 -13.82
CA GLU A 111 12.18 13.10 -13.92
C GLU A 111 11.72 13.70 -12.58
N HIS A 112 11.19 12.86 -11.69
CA HIS A 112 10.61 13.33 -10.43
C HIS A 112 11.38 12.93 -9.18
N GLY A 113 12.49 12.20 -9.32
CA GLY A 113 13.41 11.92 -8.22
C GLY A 113 12.87 10.93 -7.18
N ILE A 114 11.89 10.10 -7.55
CA ILE A 114 11.44 8.96 -6.73
C ILE A 114 12.38 7.77 -7.01
N SER A 115 13.65 7.92 -6.65
CA SER A 115 14.74 7.04 -7.11
C SER A 115 14.62 5.58 -6.64
N ARG A 116 13.83 5.33 -5.59
CA ARG A 116 13.65 4.01 -4.96
C ARG A 116 12.32 3.34 -5.29
N ILE A 117 11.59 3.85 -6.28
CA ILE A 117 10.43 3.15 -6.83
C ILE A 117 10.87 1.91 -7.62
N LYS A 118 10.17 0.80 -7.44
CA LYS A 118 10.40 -0.48 -8.12
C LYS A 118 9.08 -1.04 -8.61
N GLU A 119 9.15 -1.74 -9.73
CA GLU A 119 7.99 -2.46 -10.27
C GLU A 119 7.67 -3.69 -9.40
N SER A 120 6.38 -3.96 -9.23
CA SER A 120 5.91 -5.19 -8.59
C SER A 120 6.26 -6.41 -9.45
N ARG A 121 6.61 -7.54 -8.82
CA ARG A 121 6.86 -8.80 -9.54
C ARG A 121 5.54 -9.56 -9.69
N LYS A 122 4.84 -9.40 -10.81
CA LYS A 122 3.64 -10.18 -11.13
C LYS A 122 4.02 -11.52 -11.78
N GLY A 123 3.76 -12.63 -11.07
CA GLY A 123 3.74 -13.99 -11.62
C GLY A 123 2.31 -14.41 -11.97
N LYS A 124 2.14 -15.33 -12.93
CA LYS A 124 0.81 -15.73 -13.46
C LYS A 124 -0.15 -16.31 -12.39
N ASP A 125 0.39 -16.81 -11.27
CA ASP A 125 -0.36 -17.35 -10.12
C ASP A 125 -0.16 -16.56 -8.81
N SER A 126 0.36 -15.33 -8.90
CA SER A 126 0.83 -14.57 -7.73
C SER A 126 -0.27 -14.05 -6.80
N ILE A 127 -1.51 -13.88 -7.30
CA ILE A 127 -2.60 -13.29 -6.53
C ILE A 127 -3.08 -14.25 -5.43
N LEU A 128 -3.41 -15.49 -5.79
CA LEU A 128 -3.86 -16.50 -4.82
C LEU A 128 -2.78 -16.83 -3.80
N ALA A 129 -1.52 -16.92 -4.26
CA ALA A 129 -0.38 -17.11 -3.37
C ALA A 129 -0.19 -15.93 -2.39
N GLY A 130 -0.34 -14.70 -2.88
CA GLY A 130 -0.28 -13.49 -2.05
C GLY A 130 -1.40 -13.43 -1.02
N VAL A 131 -2.63 -13.73 -1.43
CA VAL A 131 -3.80 -13.77 -0.54
C VAL A 131 -3.61 -14.81 0.55
N SER A 132 -3.25 -16.04 0.18
CA SER A 132 -2.99 -17.10 1.16
C SER A 132 -1.83 -16.75 2.10
N HIS A 133 -0.80 -16.05 1.61
CA HIS A 133 0.28 -15.57 2.45
C HIS A 133 -0.20 -14.55 3.49
N LEU A 134 -1.03 -13.58 3.08
CA LEU A 134 -1.59 -12.56 3.95
C LEU A 134 -2.60 -13.11 4.97
N GLN A 135 -3.31 -14.20 4.63
CA GLN A 135 -4.16 -14.93 5.59
C GLN A 135 -3.36 -15.57 6.74
N GLY A 136 -2.05 -15.76 6.58
CA GLY A 136 -1.16 -16.22 7.66
C GLY A 136 -0.71 -15.12 8.61
N TYR A 137 -1.11 -13.86 8.38
CA TYR A 137 -0.88 -12.74 9.29
C TYR A 137 -2.10 -12.55 10.21
N ALA A 138 -1.98 -11.72 11.24
CA ALA A 138 -3.01 -11.46 12.25
C ALA A 138 -3.17 -9.96 12.52
#